data_AF-A0AAJ2D367-F1
#
_entry.id   AF-A0AAJ2D367-F1
#
_cell.length_a   1.000
_cell.length_b   1.000
_cell.length_c   1.000
_cell.angle_alpha   90.00
_cell.angle_beta   90.00
_cell.angle_gamma   90.00
#
_symmetry.space_group_name_H-M   'P 1'
#
loop_
_entity.id
_entity.type
_entity.pdbx_description
1 polymer ?
#
loop_
_entity_poly.entity_id
_entity_poly.type
_entity_poly.pdbx_seq_one_letter_code
_entity_poly.pdbx_strand_id
1 'polypeptide(L)' 'MHTELDKDTITDELRDIKHLLFFLQETSTSLQEHKINYEKGKKGSTTLLAYETSRRIDQMVTLQYLMEAKVNALAEMFNE' A
#
# COMPACT_ATOMS: atom_id res chain seq x y z
N MET A 1 27.64 25.25 1.89
CA MET A 1 27.63 24.08 0.98
C MET A 1 26.18 23.68 0.89
N HIS A 2 25.46 24.11 -0.16
CA HIS A 2 24.08 23.67 -0.34
C HIS A 2 24.13 22.19 -0.66
N THR A 3 23.62 21.36 0.24
CA THR A 3 23.23 19.99 -0.06
C THR A 3 22.16 20.11 -1.14
N GLU A 4 22.56 20.07 -2.41
CA GLU A 4 21.67 19.54 -3.44
C GLU A 4 21.32 18.14 -2.94
N LEU A 5 20.18 18.03 -2.26
CA LEU A 5 19.54 16.77 -1.96
C LEU A 5 19.65 15.91 -3.21
N ASP A 6 20.35 14.78 -3.08
CA ASP A 6 20.68 13.93 -4.22
C ASP A 6 19.38 13.53 -4.91
N LYS A 7 19.12 14.20 -6.04
CA LYS A 7 17.87 14.11 -6.79
C LYS A 7 17.61 12.68 -7.24
N ASP A 8 18.67 11.92 -7.47
CA ASP A 8 18.60 10.51 -7.85
C ASP A 8 18.10 9.67 -6.68
N THR A 9 18.65 9.86 -5.46
CA THR A 9 18.15 9.22 -4.23
C THR A 9 16.67 9.53 -3.97
N ILE A 10 16.24 10.79 -4.06
CA ILE A 10 14.81 11.14 -3.89
C ILE A 10 13.94 10.46 -4.95
N THR A 11 14.41 10.45 -6.20
CA THR A 11 13.66 9.86 -7.32
C THR A 11 13.47 8.35 -7.13
N ASP A 12 14.49 7.66 -6.65
CA ASP A 12 14.43 6.22 -6.38
C ASP A 12 13.52 5.90 -5.19
N GLU A 13 13.59 6.67 -4.09
CA GLU A 13 12.68 6.50 -2.95
C GLU A 13 11.21 6.74 -3.33
N LEU A 14 10.93 7.78 -4.12
CA LEU A 14 9.58 8.03 -4.64
C LEU A 14 9.11 6.91 -5.59
N ARG A 15 10.02 6.31 -6.37
CA ARG A 15 9.70 5.15 -7.22
C ARG A 15 9.30 3.96 -6.37
N ASP A 16 10.03 3.67 -5.29
CA ASP A 16 9.71 2.59 -4.37
C ASP A 16 8.36 2.79 -3.69
N ILE A 17 8.08 4.01 -3.18
CA ILE A 17 6.77 4.35 -2.60
C ILE A 17 5.66 4.12 -3.63
N LYS A 18 5.86 4.52 -4.88
CA LYS A 18 4.88 4.29 -5.96
C LYS A 18 4.64 2.80 -6.21
N HIS A 19 5.68 1.97 -6.15
CA HIS A 19 5.52 0.51 -6.28
C HIS A 19 4.72 -0.07 -5.10
N LEU A 20 5.01 0.36 -3.86
CA LEU A 20 4.25 -0.07 -2.69
C LEU A 20 2.77 0.34 -2.77
N LEU A 21 2.50 1.57 -3.22
CA LEU A 21 1.15 2.08 -3.45
C LEU A 21 0.39 1.25 -4.49
N PHE A 22 1.06 0.86 -5.57
CA PHE A 22 0.47 0.00 -6.59
C PHE A 22 0.01 -1.34 -6.00
N PHE A 23 0.85 -2.02 -5.21
CA PHE A 23 0.46 -3.28 -4.57
C PHE A 23 -0.68 -3.12 -3.56
N LEU A 24 -0.70 -2.02 -2.81
CA LEU A 24 -1.79 -1.74 -1.89
C LEU A 24 -3.11 -1.52 -2.64
N GLN A 25 -3.06 -0.77 -3.75
CA GLN A 25 -4.23 -0.50 -4.59
C GLN A 25 -4.79 -1.78 -5.22
N GLU A 26 -3.94 -2.65 -5.78
CA GLU A 26 -4.35 -3.94 -6.36
C GLU A 26 -5.03 -4.82 -5.29
N THR A 27 -4.43 -4.91 -4.12
CA THR A 27 -4.95 -5.71 -3.00
C THR A 27 -6.32 -5.20 -2.53
N SER A 28 -6.45 -3.88 -2.41
CA SER A 28 -7.68 -3.20 -1.98
C SER A 28 -8.79 -3.33 -3.03
N THR A 29 -8.46 -3.15 -4.31
CA THR A 29 -9.42 -3.25 -5.42
C THR A 29 -10.02 -4.65 -5.47
N SER A 30 -9.19 -5.68 -5.38
CA SER A 30 -9.71 -7.04 -5.40
C SER A 30 -10.51 -7.39 -4.13
N LEU A 31 -10.19 -6.86 -2.94
CA LEU A 31 -11.06 -6.98 -1.76
C LEU A 31 -12.41 -6.27 -1.95
N GLN A 32 -12.41 -5.11 -2.61
CA GLN A 32 -13.63 -4.37 -2.93
C GLN A 32 -14.55 -5.18 -3.85
N GLU A 33 -14.01 -5.91 -4.82
CA GLU A 33 -14.80 -6.83 -5.67
C GLU A 33 -15.46 -7.95 -4.85
N HIS A 34 -14.71 -8.58 -3.92
CA HIS A 34 -15.27 -9.60 -3.03
C HIS A 34 -16.36 -9.01 -2.12
N LYS A 35 -16.15 -7.80 -1.60
CA LYS A 35 -17.16 -7.07 -0.82
C LYS A 35 -18.43 -6.82 -1.64
N ILE A 36 -18.32 -6.33 -2.87
CA ILE A 36 -19.48 -6.09 -3.75
C ILE A 36 -20.25 -7.38 -4.00
N ASN A 37 -19.55 -8.50 -4.20
CA ASN A 37 -20.19 -9.81 -4.37
C ASN A 37 -20.95 -10.27 -3.12
N TYR A 38 -20.40 -9.99 -1.93
CA TYR A 38 -21.05 -10.22 -0.64
C TYR A 38 -22.30 -9.36 -0.47
N GLU A 39 -22.22 -8.04 -0.74
CA GLU A 39 -23.35 -7.11 -0.64
C GLU A 39 -24.49 -7.48 -1.61
N LYS A 40 -24.16 -8.06 -2.77
CA LYS A 40 -25.14 -8.58 -3.73
C LYS A 40 -25.75 -9.94 -3.34
N GLY A 41 -25.37 -10.52 -2.19
CA GLY A 41 -25.91 -11.79 -1.72
C GLY A 41 -25.51 -13.00 -2.57
N LYS A 42 -24.39 -12.93 -3.31
CA LYS A 42 -23.95 -14.07 -4.13
C LYS A 42 -23.65 -15.27 -3.25
N LYS A 43 -24.05 -16.48 -3.67
CA LYS A 43 -23.81 -17.72 -2.92
C LYS A 43 -22.30 -17.92 -2.64
N GLY A 44 -21.95 -18.23 -1.39
CA GLY A 44 -20.57 -18.48 -0.96
C GLY A 44 -19.69 -17.22 -0.78
N SER A 45 -20.24 -16.02 -1.05
CA SER A 45 -19.50 -14.76 -0.98
C SER A 45 -19.02 -14.40 0.44
N THR A 46 -19.78 -14.75 1.48
CA THR A 46 -19.39 -14.49 2.88
C THR A 46 -18.09 -15.20 3.25
N THR A 47 -18.01 -16.52 2.97
CA THR A 47 -16.81 -17.31 3.25
C THR A 47 -15.62 -16.83 2.42
N LEU A 48 -15.85 -16.52 1.13
CA LEU A 48 -14.80 -16.02 0.26
C LEU A 48 -14.27 -14.66 0.73
N LEU A 49 -15.15 -13.73 1.11
CA LEU A 49 -14.75 -12.43 1.65
C LEU A 49 -13.96 -12.57 2.95
N ALA A 50 -14.41 -13.43 3.87
CA ALA A 50 -13.71 -13.70 5.12
C ALA A 50 -12.30 -14.26 4.87
N TYR A 51 -12.18 -15.23 3.97
CA TYR A 51 -10.90 -15.82 3.58
C TYR A 51 -9.95 -14.79 2.95
N GLU A 52 -10.44 -14.04 1.96
CA GLU A 52 -9.61 -13.04 1.27
C GLU A 52 -9.21 -11.89 2.19
N THR A 53 -10.09 -11.47 3.11
CA THR A 53 -9.77 -10.46 4.12
C THR A 53 -8.67 -10.97 5.05
N SER A 54 -8.82 -12.19 5.59
CA SER A 54 -7.84 -12.78 6.50
C SER A 54 -6.47 -12.95 5.82
N ARG A 55 -6.44 -13.33 4.54
CA ARG A 55 -5.19 -13.56 3.81
C ARG A 55 -4.42 -12.26 3.53
N ARG A 56 -5.13 -11.15 3.35
CA ARG A 56 -4.56 -9.90 2.82
C ARG A 56 -4.33 -8.83 3.86
N ILE A 57 -5.01 -8.88 5.01
CA ILE A 57 -4.93 -7.82 6.02
C ILE A 57 -3.51 -7.57 6.50
N ASP A 58 -2.75 -8.64 6.78
CA ASP A 58 -1.35 -8.53 7.24
C ASP A 58 -0.45 -7.92 6.15
N GLN A 59 -0.71 -8.25 4.89
CA GLN A 59 0.01 -7.70 3.75
C GLN A 59 -0.29 -6.20 3.59
N MET A 60 -1.56 -5.79 3.74
CA MET A 60 -1.95 -4.38 3.66
C MET A 60 -1.32 -3.55 4.78
N VAL A 61 -1.34 -4.06 6.02
CA VAL A 61 -0.69 -3.40 7.17
C VAL A 61 0.81 -3.28 6.94
N THR A 62 1.45 -4.33 6.43
CA THR A 62 2.89 -4.32 6.12
C THR A 62 3.22 -3.28 5.05
N LEU A 63 2.45 -3.23 3.95
CA LEU A 63 2.64 -2.25 2.89
C LEU A 63 2.46 -0.82 3.41
N GLN A 64 1.44 -0.58 4.24
CA GLN A 64 1.21 0.72 4.86
C GLN A 64 2.39 1.15 5.73
N TYR A 65 2.89 0.26 6.58
CA TYR A 65 4.06 0.53 7.42
C TYR A 65 5.31 0.86 6.61
N LEU A 66 5.59 0.10 5.55
CA LEU A 66 6.76 0.34 4.69
C LEU A 66 6.69 1.68 3.97
N MET A 67 5.49 2.08 3.50
CA MET A 67 5.29 3.38 2.89
C MET A 67 5.47 4.51 3.89
N GLU A 68 4.90 4.39 5.10
CA GLU A 68 5.05 5.39 6.15
C GLU A 68 6.52 5.57 6.54
N ALA A 69 7.26 4.46 6.70
CA ALA A 69 8.69 4.51 6.99
C ALA A 69 9.47 5.26 5.90
N LYS A 70 9.20 5.00 4.62
CA LYS A 70 9.86 5.69 3.50
C LYS A 70 9.46 7.17 3.40
N VAL A 71 8.18 7.49 3.61
CA VAL A 71 7.71 8.88 3.62
C VAL A 71 8.35 9.67 4.75
N ASN A 72 8.48 9.09 5.93
CA ASN A 72 9.14 9.74 7.07
C ASN A 72 10.64 9.95 6.81
N ALA A 73 11.34 8.96 6.25
CA ALA A 73 12.74 9.12 5.86
C ALA A 73 12.95 10.24 4.84
N LEU A 74 12.07 10.34 3.83
CA LEU A 74 12.08 11.46 2.89
C LEU A 74 11.82 12.80 3.60
N ALA A 75 10.85 12.86 4.51
CA ALA A 75 10.54 14.09 5.25
C ALA A 75 11.71 14.56 6.13
N GLU A 76 12.43 13.63 6.76
CA GLU A 76 13.67 13.94 7.51
C GLU A 76 14.74 14.53 6.58
N MET A 77 14.96 13.92 5.40
CA MET A 77 15.89 14.44 4.40
C MET A 77 15.57 15.86 3.91
N PHE A 78 14.30 16.28 3.92
CA PHE A 78 13.90 17.64 3.52
C PHE A 78 13.93 18.66 4.68
N ASN A 79 13.90 18.21 5.93
CA ASN A 79 13.88 19.06 7.12
C ASN A 79 15.27 19.26 7.76
N GLU A 80 16.27 18.48 7.35
CA GLU A 80 17.70 18.64 7.67
C GLU A 80 18.45 19.43 6.58
#